data_AF-A0A2V7YT65-F1
#
_entry.id   AF-A0A2V7YT65-F1
#
_cell.length_a   1.000
_cell.length_b   1.000
_cell.length_c   1.000
_cell.angle_alpha   90.00
_cell.angle_beta   90.00
_cell.angle_gamma   90.00
#
_symmetry.space_group_name_H-M   'P 1'
#
loop_
_entity.id
_entity.type
_entity.pdbx_description
1 polymer ?
#
loop_
_entity_poly.entity_id
_entity_poly.type
_entity_poly.pdbx_seq_one_letter_code
_entity_poly.pdbx_strand_id
1 'polypeptide(L)'
;MRTTLTLDDDIARQLQEKSRRSGASFKEVVNETLRKGLGRGEKPGAKLPRFEVKARPRGFRSGVDVLRLNQLNDELEMEDFQRKLAGGMA
;
A
#
# COMPACT_ATOMS: atom_id res chain seq x y z
N MET A 1 -7.90 36.43 -21.68
CA MET A 1 -9.24 36.26 -22.26
C MET A 1 -10.29 36.27 -21.14
N ARG A 2 -11.48 36.83 -21.39
CA ARG A 2 -12.64 36.72 -20.50
C ARG A 2 -13.57 35.66 -21.06
N THR A 3 -13.85 34.65 -20.26
CA THR A 3 -14.75 33.54 -20.63
C THR A 3 -15.81 33.40 -19.53
N THR A 4 -17.01 33.02 -19.92
CA THR A 4 -18.07 32.57 -19.02
C THR A 4 -18.19 31.07 -19.21
N LEU A 5 -18.12 30.33 -18.12
CA LEU A 5 -18.17 28.87 -18.12
C LEU A 5 -19.13 28.42 -17.02
N THR A 6 -19.93 27.42 -17.33
CA THR A 6 -20.83 26.77 -16.36
C THR A 6 -20.02 25.71 -15.62
N LEU A 7 -20.17 25.64 -14.29
CA LEU A 7 -19.55 24.64 -13.44
C LEU A 7 -20.64 23.88 -12.71
N ASP A 8 -20.42 22.58 -12.51
CA ASP A 8 -21.23 21.79 -11.59
C ASP A 8 -21.06 22.31 -10.16
N ASP A 9 -22.12 22.19 -9.35
CA ASP A 9 -22.18 22.77 -8.00
C ASP A 9 -21.08 22.23 -7.07
N ASP A 10 -20.71 20.96 -7.23
CA ASP A 10 -19.66 20.32 -6.45
C ASP A 10 -18.26 20.87 -6.80
N ILE A 11 -17.99 21.11 -8.09
CA ILE A 11 -16.74 21.71 -8.56
C ILE A 11 -16.66 23.17 -8.08
N ALA A 12 -17.74 23.94 -8.22
CA ALA A 12 -17.81 25.32 -7.76
C ALA A 12 -17.51 25.43 -6.26
N ARG A 13 -18.12 24.56 -5.44
CA ARG A 13 -17.88 24.48 -3.99
C ARG A 13 -16.42 24.16 -3.66
N GLN A 14 -15.84 23.15 -4.31
CA GLN A 14 -14.44 22.77 -4.09
C GLN A 14 -13.45 23.90 -4.42
N LEU A 15 -13.69 24.63 -5.51
CA LEU A 15 -12.86 25.78 -5.90
C LEU A 15 -12.99 26.95 -4.91
N GLN A 16 -14.20 27.20 -4.40
CA GLN A 16 -14.42 28.22 -3.35
C GLN A 16 -13.72 27.85 -2.03
N GLU A 17 -13.82 26.60 -1.59
CA GLU A 17 -13.12 26.11 -0.40
C GLU A 17 -11.61 26.23 -0.57
N LYS A 18 -11.07 25.86 -1.74
CA LYS A 18 -9.65 25.99 -2.05
C LYS A 18 -9.19 27.46 -2.08
N SER A 19 -10.01 28.38 -2.58
CA SER A 19 -9.75 29.83 -2.52
C SER A 19 -9.71 30.32 -1.07
N ARG A 20 -10.70 29.97 -0.24
CA ARG A 20 -10.72 30.33 1.18
C ARG A 20 -9.50 29.80 1.95
N ARG A 21 -9.08 28.57 1.67
CA ARG A 21 -7.93 27.95 2.35
C ARG A 21 -6.58 28.52 1.92
N SER A 22 -6.43 28.91 0.67
CA SER A 22 -5.17 29.43 0.13
C SER A 22 -5.01 30.94 0.29
N GLY A 23 -6.11 31.67 0.49
CA GLY A 23 -6.14 33.13 0.44
C GLY A 23 -6.00 33.71 -0.97
N ALA A 24 -5.85 32.86 -2.00
CA ALA A 24 -5.77 33.28 -3.40
C ALA A 24 -7.16 33.59 -3.95
N SER A 25 -7.22 34.46 -4.96
CA SER A 25 -8.48 34.80 -5.62
C SER A 25 -9.11 33.60 -6.33
N PHE A 26 -10.43 33.58 -6.44
CA PHE A 26 -11.16 32.50 -7.14
C PHE A 26 -10.63 32.28 -8.57
N LYS A 27 -10.30 33.37 -9.29
CA LYS A 27 -9.70 33.32 -10.63
C LYS A 27 -8.33 32.62 -10.65
N GLU A 28 -7.47 32.90 -9.68
CA GLU A 28 -6.15 32.24 -9.60
C GLU A 28 -6.31 30.75 -9.33
N VAL A 29 -7.19 30.39 -8.39
CA VAL A 29 -7.47 29.00 -8.05
C VAL A 29 -8.04 28.23 -9.24
N VAL A 30 -9.00 28.81 -9.96
CA VAL A 30 -9.58 28.22 -11.19
C VAL A 30 -8.48 27.97 -12.22
N ASN A 31 -7.70 29.00 -12.55
CA ASN A 31 -6.67 28.89 -13.59
C ASN A 31 -5.55 27.91 -13.21
N GLU A 32 -5.10 27.94 -11.96
CA GLU A 32 -4.08 27.01 -11.47
C GLU A 32 -4.59 25.56 -11.51
N THR A 33 -5.83 25.33 -11.10
CA THR A 33 -6.46 24.00 -11.13
C THR A 33 -6.59 23.50 -12.56
N LEU A 34 -7.05 24.33 -13.50
CA LEU A 34 -7.14 23.99 -14.91
C LEU A 34 -5.77 23.70 -15.53
N ARG A 35 -4.75 24.52 -15.25
CA ARG A 35 -3.37 24.28 -15.71
C ARG A 35 -2.82 22.94 -15.22
N LYS A 36 -3.05 22.61 -13.94
CA LYS A 36 -2.66 21.31 -13.36
C LYS A 36 -3.40 20.15 -13.99
N GLY A 37 -4.68 20.32 -14.30
CA GLY A 37 -5.51 19.31 -14.99
C GLY A 37 -5.05 19.08 -16.43
N LEU A 38 -4.93 20.16 -17.21
CA LEU A 38 -4.49 20.11 -18.61
C LEU A 38 -3.05 19.60 -18.74
N GLY A 39 -2.15 19.98 -17.83
CA GLY A 39 -0.77 19.49 -17.81
C GLY A 39 -0.63 17.99 -17.44
N ARG A 40 -1.68 17.39 -16.86
CA ARG A 40 -1.78 15.94 -16.62
C ARG A 40 -2.53 15.21 -17.73
N GLY A 41 -3.29 15.93 -18.57
CA GLY A 41 -4.25 15.38 -19.54
C GLY A 41 -3.65 14.59 -20.70
N GLU A 42 -2.34 14.62 -20.90
CA GLU A 42 -1.68 13.92 -22.02
C GLU A 42 -0.72 12.81 -21.58
N LYS A 43 -0.44 12.66 -20.29
CA LYS A 43 0.40 11.57 -19.81
C LYS A 43 -0.51 10.45 -19.34
N PRO A 44 -0.70 9.36 -20.12
CA PRO A 44 -1.18 8.13 -19.51
C PRO A 44 -0.31 7.90 -18.27
N GLY A 45 -0.95 7.80 -17.11
CA GLY A 45 -0.25 7.62 -15.84
C GLY A 45 0.82 6.57 -16.05
N ALA A 46 2.06 6.86 -15.65
CA ALA A 46 3.21 6.01 -15.94
C ALA A 46 2.79 4.56 -15.67
N LYS A 47 2.76 3.73 -16.72
CA LYS A 47 2.43 2.31 -16.57
C LYS A 47 3.47 1.74 -15.63
N LEU A 48 3.11 1.57 -14.37
CA LEU A 48 3.96 0.87 -13.41
C LEU A 48 4.21 -0.52 -14.00
N PRO A 49 5.46 -1.01 -13.99
CA PRO A 49 5.72 -2.38 -14.42
C PRO A 49 4.87 -3.34 -13.59
N ARG A 50 4.45 -4.44 -14.20
CA ARG A 50 3.71 -5.50 -13.49
C ARG A 50 4.53 -5.95 -12.28
N PHE A 51 3.87 -6.09 -11.13
CA PHE A 51 4.51 -6.62 -9.95
C PHE A 51 4.94 -8.08 -10.20
N GLU A 52 6.22 -8.38 -9.98
CA GLU A 52 6.81 -9.71 -10.13
C GLU A 52 7.43 -10.18 -8.81
N VAL A 53 7.04 -11.37 -8.37
CA VAL A 53 7.62 -12.02 -7.18
C VAL A 53 8.93 -12.70 -7.57
N LYS A 54 10.06 -12.17 -7.10
CA LYS A 54 11.38 -12.79 -7.26
C LYS A 54 11.66 -13.75 -6.10
N ALA A 55 11.22 -14.99 -6.23
CA ALA A 55 11.50 -16.04 -5.26
C ALA A 55 13.03 -16.30 -5.17
N ARG A 56 13.49 -16.65 -3.97
CA ARG A 56 14.88 -17.06 -3.71
C ARG A 56 14.87 -18.38 -2.93
N PRO A 57 15.84 -19.28 -3.16
CA PRO A 57 15.99 -20.46 -2.33
C PRO A 57 16.36 -20.01 -0.91
N ARG A 58 15.52 -20.34 0.07
CA ARG A 58 15.70 -19.98 1.48
C ARG A 58 15.99 -21.18 2.39
N GLY A 59 16.07 -22.39 1.81
CA GLY A 59 16.45 -23.60 2.55
C GLY A 59 15.40 -24.11 3.55
N PHE A 60 14.12 -23.77 3.35
CA PHE A 60 13.05 -24.23 4.23
C PHE A 60 12.89 -25.74 4.19
N ARG A 61 12.73 -26.36 5.36
CA ARG A 61 12.45 -27.79 5.50
C ARG A 61 10.94 -28.02 5.37
N SER A 62 10.55 -29.06 4.64
CA SER A 62 9.14 -29.47 4.55
C SER A 62 8.62 -29.84 5.94
N GLY A 63 7.37 -29.46 6.24
CA GLY A 63 6.75 -29.68 7.56
C GLY A 63 7.16 -28.67 8.64
N VAL A 64 8.14 -27.80 8.39
CA VAL A 64 8.55 -26.75 9.34
C VAL A 64 7.98 -25.41 8.93
N ASP A 65 7.05 -24.89 9.72
CA ASP A 65 6.56 -23.51 9.59
C ASP A 65 7.51 -22.53 10.29
N VAL A 66 8.21 -21.73 9.49
CA VAL A 66 9.17 -20.73 9.98
C VAL A 66 8.53 -19.59 10.76
N LEU A 67 7.21 -19.40 10.67
CA LEU A 67 6.49 -18.41 11.46
C LEU A 67 6.05 -18.96 12.83
N ARG A 68 6.28 -20.25 13.09
CA ARG A 68 5.85 -20.95 14.33
C ARG A 68 6.97 -21.76 14.97
N LEU A 69 8.18 -21.21 15.01
CA LEU A 69 9.36 -21.92 15.56
C LEU A 69 9.22 -22.30 17.05
N ASN A 70 8.46 -21.54 17.85
CA ASN A 70 8.21 -21.90 19.25
C ASN A 70 7.47 -23.23 19.38
N GLN A 71 6.46 -23.45 18.53
CA GLN A 71 5.71 -24.72 18.54
C GLN A 71 6.61 -25.90 18.17
N LEU A 72 7.49 -25.72 17.18
CA LEU A 72 8.48 -26.75 16.83
C LEU A 72 9.41 -27.06 18.01
N ASN A 73 9.81 -26.04 18.79
CA ASN A 73 10.62 -26.26 19.98
C ASN A 73 9.87 -27.10 21.02
N ASP A 74 8.61 -26.77 21.29
CA ASP A 74 7.76 -27.52 22.24
C ASP A 74 7.61 -29.00 21.80
N GLU A 75 7.41 -29.24 20.50
CA GLU A 75 7.33 -30.59 19.92
C GLU A 75 8.62 -31.39 20.14
N LEU A 76 9.78 -30.78 19.86
CA LEU A 76 11.08 -31.41 20.08
C LEU A 76 11.35 -31.72 21.56
N GLU A 77 10.97 -30.81 22.46
CA GLU A 77 11.10 -31.03 23.91
C GLU A 77 10.24 -32.21 24.39
N MET A 78 9.02 -32.33 23.87
CA MET A 78 8.15 -33.48 24.15
C MET A 78 8.74 -34.79 23.62
N GLU A 79 9.27 -34.81 22.41
CA GLU A 79 9.94 -35.99 21.83
C GLU A 79 11.14 -36.45 22.66
N ASP A 80 11.98 -35.51 23.10
CA ASP A 80 13.14 -35.79 23.95
C ASP A 80 12.72 -36.31 25.33
N PHE A 81 11.66 -35.75 25.92
CA PHE A 81 11.10 -36.24 27.18
C PHE A 81 10.58 -37.67 27.06
N GLN A 82 9.84 -37.99 25.99
CA GLN A 82 9.36 -39.34 25.70
C GLN A 82 10.52 -40.32 25.52
N ARG A 83 11.59 -39.92 24.82
CA ARG A 83 12.78 -40.76 24.62
C ARG A 83 13.49 -41.08 25.93
N LYS A 84 13.61 -40.10 26.85
CA LYS A 84 14.19 -40.31 28.19
C LYS A 84 13.34 -41.26 29.03
N LEU A 85 12.01 -41.15 28.98
CA LEU A 85 11.12 -42.08 29.67
C LEU A 85 11.26 -43.51 29.12
N ALA A 86 11.34 -43.67 27.80
CA ALA A 86 11.52 -44.97 27.15
C ALA A 86 12.90 -45.59 27.44
N GLY A 87 13.95 -44.77 27.54
CA GLY A 87 15.31 -45.22 27.87
C GLY A 87 15.56 -45.52 29.36
N GLY A 88 14.65 -45.09 30.25
CA GLY A 88 14.71 -45.36 31.69
C GLY A 88 13.93 -46.60 32.15
N MET A 89 13.28 -47.33 31.23
CA MET A 89 12.61 -48.62 31.48
C MET A 89 13.40 -49.81 30.89
N ALA A 90 14.73 -49.76 30.97
CA ALA A 90 15.62 -50.88 30.67
C ALA A 90 16.59 -51.11 31.83
#